data_AF-A0A497FWH5-F1
#
_entry.id   AF-A0A497FWH5-F1
#
_cell.length_a   1.000
_cell.length_b   1.000
_cell.length_c   1.000
_cell.angle_alpha   90.00
_cell.angle_beta   90.00
_cell.angle_gamma   90.00
#
_symmetry.space_group_name_H-M   'P 1'
#
loop_
_entity.id
_entity.type
_entity.pdbx_description
1 polymer ?
#
loop_
_entity_poly.entity_id
_entity_poly.type
_entity_poly.pdbx_seq_one_letter_code
_entity_poly.pdbx_strand_id
1 'polypeptide(L)'
;MKVKRIDISLGGSKVVILNSKDADKLGLKPYDRVKVVNEAGKSITALVSITKTFINEGEIGVVKEVGESLGVKDEDEVKVIPSAHPSSWQFIRKKLKGEKLSRNEIYYIVRDVVSGELSELEIATFLLAEYFHGMSIDEIVYMIEAMVETGVRIEFEETAYDIHSIGGVPGNSKVALIEVPVVAATGLLIPKTSSRAITSPAGTADTMEVLANVSFKADEIREMALKTRGLLCWGGTLGLAPADDIFIRVEHPIQVDPPSQMIASILAKKVAMSVKYLVVDIPTGKGTKAPTREYSEKLARLFLDVSEKLGITLRCAVTYGGQPIGYSAGP
;
A
#
# COMPACT_ATOMS: atom_id res chain seq x y z
N MET A 1 -12.01 14.53 28.60
CA MET A 1 -12.25 13.12 28.99
C MET A 1 -10.92 12.57 29.47
N LYS A 2 -10.94 11.70 30.48
CA LYS A 2 -9.72 11.08 31.01
C LYS A 2 -9.33 9.87 30.18
N VAL A 3 -8.05 9.72 29.86
CA VAL A 3 -7.55 8.60 29.07
C VAL A 3 -7.50 7.34 29.92
N LYS A 4 -8.04 6.26 29.34
CA LYS A 4 -7.84 4.89 29.81
C LYS A 4 -7.19 4.09 28.69
N ARG A 5 -5.91 3.78 28.84
CA ARG A 5 -5.11 2.97 27.92
C ARG A 5 -5.65 1.56 27.92
N ILE A 6 -5.85 1.06 26.71
CA ILE A 6 -6.22 -0.33 26.48
C ILE A 6 -5.02 -0.97 25.81
N ASP A 7 -4.42 -1.97 26.48
CA ASP A 7 -3.28 -2.71 25.96
C ASP A 7 -3.71 -3.73 24.89
N ILE A 8 -4.21 -3.18 23.79
CA ILE A 8 -4.61 -3.90 22.59
C ILE A 8 -3.99 -3.15 21.41
N SER A 9 -3.34 -3.89 20.53
CA SER A 9 -2.92 -3.41 19.20
C SER A 9 -3.90 -3.93 18.15
N LEU A 10 -4.39 -3.03 17.31
CA LEU A 10 -5.39 -3.32 16.27
C LEU A 10 -4.80 -3.20 14.86
N GLY A 11 -3.54 -3.61 14.69
CA GLY A 11 -2.89 -3.69 13.38
C GLY A 11 -2.82 -2.34 12.65
N GLY A 12 -2.64 -1.24 13.39
CA GLY A 12 -2.60 0.11 12.83
C GLY A 12 -3.95 0.85 12.84
N SER A 13 -5.04 0.20 13.21
CA SER A 13 -6.37 0.82 13.29
C SER A 13 -6.43 1.87 14.41
N LYS A 14 -6.79 3.10 14.05
CA LYS A 14 -6.94 4.22 14.98
C LYS A 14 -8.36 4.23 15.54
N VAL A 15 -8.58 3.51 16.64
CA VAL A 15 -9.90 3.39 17.29
C VAL A 15 -9.86 3.98 18.69
N VAL A 16 -10.93 4.68 19.06
CA VAL A 16 -11.18 5.10 20.44
C VAL A 16 -12.50 4.53 20.91
N ILE A 17 -12.57 4.22 22.21
CA ILE A 17 -13.72 3.58 22.81
C ILE A 17 -14.39 4.57 23.76
N LEU A 18 -15.65 4.91 23.52
CA LEU A 18 -16.44 5.80 24.36
C LEU A 18 -17.49 5.02 25.14
N ASN A 19 -17.80 5.49 26.35
CA ASN A 19 -19.00 5.06 27.04
C ASN A 19 -20.25 5.49 26.25
N SER A 20 -21.28 4.63 26.18
CA SER A 20 -22.49 4.90 25.41
C SER A 20 -23.16 6.23 25.78
N LYS A 21 -23.20 6.58 27.07
CA LYS A 21 -23.84 7.83 27.51
C LYS A 21 -23.05 9.07 27.07
N ASP A 22 -21.73 8.99 27.01
CA ASP A 22 -20.92 10.12 26.54
C ASP A 22 -20.94 10.24 25.03
N ALA A 23 -20.97 9.12 24.31
CA ALA A 23 -21.22 9.11 22.88
C ALA A 23 -22.57 9.76 22.54
N ASP A 24 -23.64 9.39 23.26
CA ASP A 24 -24.97 10.00 23.10
C ASP A 24 -24.95 11.52 23.38
N LYS A 25 -24.29 11.97 24.46
CA LYS A 25 -24.14 13.40 24.78
C LYS A 25 -23.40 14.17 23.67
N LEU A 26 -22.43 13.53 23.02
CA LEU A 26 -21.64 14.11 21.92
C LEU A 26 -22.31 13.92 20.55
N GLY A 27 -23.45 13.24 20.47
CA GLY A 27 -24.13 12.92 19.22
C GLY A 27 -23.37 11.94 18.32
N LEU A 28 -22.47 11.14 18.90
CA LEU A 28 -21.60 10.20 18.19
C LEU A 28 -22.22 8.81 18.10
N LYS A 29 -22.06 8.17 16.94
CA LYS A 29 -22.47 6.80 16.65
C LYS A 29 -21.23 5.90 16.46
N PRO A 30 -21.41 4.56 16.48
CA PRO A 30 -20.33 3.66 16.08
C PRO A 30 -19.84 4.00 14.67
N TYR A 31 -18.53 3.96 14.47
CA TYR A 31 -17.82 4.33 13.23
C TYR A 31 -17.80 5.81 12.89
N ASP A 32 -18.40 6.68 13.73
CA ASP A 32 -18.19 8.12 13.57
C ASP A 32 -16.73 8.49 13.84
N ARG A 33 -16.33 9.63 13.28
CA ARG A 33 -14.96 10.12 13.35
C ARG A 33 -14.83 11.19 14.41
N VAL A 34 -13.79 11.08 15.23
CA VAL A 34 -13.44 12.11 16.20
C VAL A 34 -11.98 12.50 16.07
N LYS A 35 -11.70 13.78 16.31
CA LYS A 35 -10.37 14.31 16.53
C LYS A 35 -10.11 14.32 18.03
N VAL A 36 -9.13 13.55 18.46
CA VAL A 36 -8.67 13.51 19.86
C VAL A 36 -7.45 14.41 19.97
N VAL A 37 -7.48 15.34 20.91
CA VAL A 37 -6.42 16.34 21.12
C VAL A 37 -5.92 16.24 22.55
N ASN A 38 -4.61 16.08 22.73
CA ASN A 38 -3.98 16.09 24.05
C ASN A 38 -3.74 17.53 24.55
N GLU A 39 -3.31 17.68 25.80
CA GLU A 39 -3.03 18.99 26.40
C GLU A 39 -1.94 19.77 25.65
N ALA A 40 -0.95 19.08 25.08
CA ALA A 40 0.11 19.68 24.28
C ALA A 40 -0.35 20.15 22.88
N GLY A 41 -1.63 19.98 22.53
CA GLY A 41 -2.19 20.37 21.24
C GLY A 41 -1.93 19.37 20.10
N LYS A 42 -1.28 18.23 20.38
CA LYS A 42 -1.12 17.13 19.43
C LYS A 42 -2.48 16.46 19.22
N SER A 43 -2.81 16.17 17.97
CA SER A 43 -4.11 15.61 17.62
C SER A 43 -4.01 14.42 16.69
N ILE A 44 -4.98 13.52 16.81
CA ILE A 44 -5.15 12.38 15.91
C ILE A 44 -6.63 12.19 15.59
N THR A 45 -6.91 11.78 14.36
CA THR A 45 -8.23 11.36 13.93
C THR A 45 -8.40 9.86 14.19
N ALA A 46 -9.50 9.48 14.83
CA ALA A 46 -9.82 8.10 15.19
C ALA A 46 -11.31 7.78 14.97
N LEU A 47 -11.62 6.50 14.78
CA LEU A 47 -12.99 6.00 14.70
C LEU A 47 -13.53 5.67 16.09
N VAL A 48 -14.81 5.94 16.29
CA VAL A 48 -15.50 5.69 17.55
C VAL A 48 -16.03 4.26 17.60
N SER A 49 -15.63 3.54 18.64
CA SER A 49 -16.31 2.35 19.13
C SER A 49 -17.05 2.69 20.42
N ILE A 50 -18.22 2.09 20.64
CA ILE A 50 -19.06 2.40 21.80
C ILE A 50 -19.15 1.17 22.70
N THR A 51 -18.99 1.37 24.00
CA THR A 51 -19.13 0.33 25.02
C THR A 51 -20.04 0.77 26.16
N LYS A 52 -20.62 -0.20 26.88
CA LYS A 52 -21.41 0.03 28.10
C LYS A 52 -20.69 -0.45 29.38
N THR A 53 -19.50 -1.03 29.24
CA THR A 53 -18.84 -1.77 30.34
C THR A 53 -17.43 -1.25 30.60
N PHE A 54 -16.49 -1.49 29.68
CA PHE A 54 -15.06 -1.41 29.93
C PHE A 54 -14.54 0.03 30.14
N ILE A 55 -15.32 1.05 29.79
CA ILE A 55 -15.00 2.48 29.89
C ILE A 55 -16.10 3.18 30.71
N ASN A 56 -15.71 3.91 31.76
CA ASN A 56 -16.64 4.64 32.60
C ASN A 56 -17.09 5.95 31.93
N GLU A 57 -18.16 6.57 32.44
CA GLU A 57 -18.54 7.92 32.01
C GLU A 57 -17.42 8.93 32.33
N GLY A 58 -17.09 9.80 31.37
CA GLY A 58 -15.99 10.76 31.46
C GLY A 58 -14.62 10.21 31.03
N GLU A 59 -14.51 8.90 30.79
CA GLU A 59 -13.30 8.23 30.30
C GLU A 59 -13.35 7.99 28.78
N ILE A 60 -12.18 7.94 28.14
CA ILE A 60 -11.99 7.51 26.77
C ILE A 60 -10.97 6.37 26.73
N GLY A 61 -11.41 5.24 26.16
CA GLY A 61 -10.55 4.12 25.85
C GLY A 61 -9.65 4.44 24.67
N VAL A 62 -8.34 4.39 24.88
CA VAL A 62 -7.33 4.68 23.86
C VAL A 62 -6.48 3.43 23.65
N VAL A 63 -6.58 2.84 22.44
CA VAL A 63 -5.77 1.68 22.06
C VAL A 63 -4.30 2.07 21.88
N LYS A 64 -3.43 1.06 21.75
CA LYS A 64 -1.98 1.25 21.73
C LYS A 64 -1.54 2.30 20.70
N GLU A 65 -2.01 2.17 19.46
CA GLU A 65 -1.68 3.02 18.30
C GLU A 65 -2.03 4.49 18.53
N VAL A 66 -3.23 4.76 19.05
CA VAL A 66 -3.72 6.12 19.28
C VAL A 66 -2.95 6.76 20.42
N GLY A 67 -2.70 6.03 21.51
CA GLY A 67 -2.02 6.60 22.67
C GLY A 67 -0.52 6.81 22.46
N GLU A 68 0.15 5.94 21.69
CA GLU A 68 1.54 6.16 21.27
C GLU A 68 1.65 7.37 20.34
N SER A 69 0.72 7.50 19.39
CA SER A 69 0.69 8.64 18.48
C SER A 69 0.39 9.95 19.20
N LEU A 70 -0.50 9.97 20.19
CA LEU A 70 -0.76 11.17 21.00
C LEU A 70 0.27 11.40 22.11
N GLY A 71 1.05 10.38 22.48
CA GLY A 71 1.97 10.44 23.63
C GLY A 71 1.23 10.57 24.97
N VAL A 72 0.05 9.97 25.10
CA VAL A 72 -0.79 10.05 26.31
C VAL A 72 -0.66 8.80 27.17
N LYS A 73 -0.78 8.99 28.49
CA LYS A 73 -0.77 7.96 29.53
C LYS A 73 -2.16 7.83 30.16
N ASP A 74 -2.31 6.85 31.04
CA ASP A 74 -3.53 6.73 31.86
C ASP A 74 -3.75 8.00 32.69
N GLU A 75 -5.02 8.37 32.84
CA GLU A 75 -5.52 9.56 33.56
C GLU A 75 -5.22 10.92 32.89
N ASP A 76 -4.44 10.97 31.81
CA ASP A 76 -4.23 12.21 31.05
C ASP A 76 -5.56 12.76 30.52
N GLU A 77 -5.69 14.08 30.43
CA GLU A 77 -6.87 14.70 29.84
C GLU A 77 -6.73 14.89 28.33
N VAL A 78 -7.80 14.51 27.62
CA VAL A 78 -7.93 14.77 26.18
C VAL A 78 -9.28 15.41 25.84
N LYS A 79 -9.26 16.22 24.78
CA LYS A 79 -10.46 16.77 24.15
C LYS A 79 -10.88 15.87 23.00
N VAL A 80 -12.16 15.52 22.96
CA VAL A 80 -12.78 14.72 21.88
C VAL A 80 -13.69 15.64 21.11
N ILE A 81 -13.39 15.83 19.82
CA ILE A 81 -14.11 16.75 18.94
C ILE A 81 -14.68 15.93 17.79
N PRO A 82 -16.01 15.91 17.56
CA PRO A 82 -16.58 15.31 16.37
C PRO A 82 -15.94 15.87 15.11
N SER A 83 -15.56 15.00 14.18
CA SER A 83 -14.91 15.39 12.93
C SER A 83 -15.80 15.03 11.75
N ALA A 84 -15.93 15.96 10.80
CA ALA A 84 -16.58 15.69 9.53
C ALA A 84 -15.73 14.71 8.69
N HIS A 85 -16.34 14.18 7.62
CA HIS A 85 -15.61 13.44 6.60
C HIS A 85 -14.50 14.31 5.99
N PRO A 86 -13.35 13.71 5.62
CA PRO A 86 -12.32 14.42 4.90
C PRO A 86 -12.83 14.89 3.53
N SER A 87 -12.23 15.94 2.97
CA SER A 87 -12.60 16.46 1.66
C SER A 87 -12.49 15.41 0.55
N SER A 88 -11.55 14.47 0.68
CA SER A 88 -11.37 13.33 -0.23
C SER A 88 -12.60 12.44 -0.36
N TRP A 89 -13.48 12.39 0.65
CA TRP A 89 -14.72 11.62 0.58
C TRP A 89 -15.62 12.06 -0.58
N GLN A 90 -15.65 13.36 -0.88
CA GLN A 90 -16.43 13.88 -2.01
C GLN A 90 -15.90 13.36 -3.35
N PHE A 91 -14.58 13.18 -3.46
CA PHE A 91 -13.93 12.64 -4.66
C PHE A 91 -14.16 11.14 -4.80
N ILE A 92 -14.16 10.39 -3.69
CA ILE A 92 -14.57 8.97 -3.69
C ILE A 92 -16.02 8.84 -4.17
N ARG A 93 -16.93 9.69 -3.68
CA ARG A 93 -18.32 9.72 -4.15
C ARG A 93 -18.46 10.10 -5.62
N LYS A 94 -17.59 10.96 -6.14
CA LYS A 94 -17.51 11.29 -7.56
C LYS A 94 -17.11 10.05 -8.37
N LYS A 95 -16.09 9.31 -7.92
CA LYS A 95 -15.67 8.06 -8.59
C LYS A 95 -16.74 6.97 -8.55
N LEU A 96 -17.48 6.86 -7.45
CA LEU A 96 -18.64 5.96 -7.34
C LEU A 96 -19.77 6.26 -8.34
N LYS A 97 -19.82 7.46 -8.91
CA LYS A 97 -20.75 7.80 -10.00
C LYS A 97 -20.19 7.49 -11.39
N GLY A 98 -18.99 6.92 -11.47
CA GLY A 98 -18.28 6.67 -12.73
C GLY A 98 -17.62 7.91 -13.34
N GLU A 99 -17.54 9.02 -12.60
CA GLU A 99 -16.90 10.23 -13.09
C GLU A 99 -15.37 10.14 -13.00
N LYS A 100 -14.68 10.85 -13.89
CA LYS A 100 -13.21 10.93 -13.91
C LYS A 100 -12.71 11.83 -12.79
N LEU A 101 -11.61 11.41 -12.16
CA LEU A 101 -10.91 12.21 -11.18
C LEU A 101 -9.76 13.01 -11.81
N SER A 102 -9.57 14.23 -11.33
CA SER A 102 -8.42 15.07 -11.65
C SER A 102 -7.21 14.69 -10.79
N ARG A 103 -6.02 15.15 -11.21
CA ARG A 103 -4.76 14.95 -10.48
C ARG A 103 -4.86 15.36 -9.01
N ASN A 104 -5.41 16.55 -8.74
CA ASN A 104 -5.54 17.06 -7.37
C ASN A 104 -6.51 16.21 -6.54
N GLU A 105 -7.63 15.79 -7.12
CA GLU A 105 -8.62 14.94 -6.43
C GLU A 105 -8.00 13.59 -6.02
N ILE A 106 -7.24 12.95 -6.92
CA ILE A 106 -6.52 11.70 -6.62
C ILE A 106 -5.45 11.93 -5.56
N TYR A 107 -4.66 13.00 -5.67
CA TYR A 107 -3.65 13.35 -4.67
C TYR A 107 -4.26 13.48 -3.27
N TYR A 108 -5.40 14.17 -3.14
CA TYR A 108 -6.09 14.29 -1.86
C TYR A 108 -6.58 12.96 -1.31
N ILE A 109 -7.07 12.05 -2.15
CA ILE A 109 -7.44 10.69 -1.72
C ILE A 109 -6.20 9.98 -1.17
N VAL A 110 -5.13 9.90 -1.95
CA VAL A 110 -3.90 9.18 -1.55
C VAL A 110 -3.29 9.76 -0.29
N ARG A 111 -3.21 11.09 -0.18
CA ARG A 111 -2.74 11.78 1.03
C ARG A 111 -3.58 11.42 2.26
N ASP A 112 -4.90 11.38 2.10
CA ASP A 112 -5.81 11.08 3.22
C ASP A 112 -5.76 9.58 3.59
N VAL A 113 -5.46 8.69 2.64
CA VAL A 113 -5.13 7.28 2.92
C VAL A 113 -3.86 7.19 3.77
N VAL A 114 -2.77 7.83 3.33
CA VAL A 114 -1.46 7.74 4.01
C VAL A 114 -1.48 8.39 5.40
N SER A 115 -2.20 9.50 5.57
CA SER A 115 -2.36 10.15 6.87
C SER A 115 -3.31 9.40 7.82
N GLY A 116 -4.07 8.42 7.31
CA GLY A 116 -5.10 7.69 8.05
C GLY A 116 -6.35 8.53 8.33
N GLU A 117 -6.58 9.56 7.53
CA GLU A 117 -7.81 10.35 7.51
C GLU A 117 -8.95 9.64 6.78
N LEU A 118 -8.67 8.61 5.98
CA LEU A 118 -9.69 7.71 5.42
C LEU A 118 -9.78 6.41 6.22
N SER A 119 -11.01 5.98 6.49
CA SER A 119 -11.30 4.69 7.12
C SER A 119 -11.20 3.54 6.10
N GLU A 120 -11.07 2.32 6.58
CA GLU A 120 -11.03 1.13 5.72
C GLU A 120 -12.31 0.98 4.89
N LEU A 121 -13.47 1.41 5.41
CA LEU A 121 -14.73 1.43 4.67
C LEU A 121 -14.70 2.43 3.50
N GLU A 122 -14.15 3.63 3.72
CA GLU A 122 -14.02 4.65 2.68
C GLU A 122 -13.00 4.21 1.61
N ILE A 123 -11.91 3.56 2.02
CA ILE A 123 -10.90 2.99 1.11
C ILE A 123 -11.50 1.84 0.29
N ALA A 124 -12.20 0.89 0.92
CA ALA A 124 -12.87 -0.21 0.23
C ALA A 124 -13.89 0.31 -0.79
N THR A 125 -14.61 1.37 -0.43
CA THR A 125 -15.56 2.04 -1.34
C THR A 125 -14.85 2.59 -2.58
N PHE A 126 -13.69 3.21 -2.41
CA PHE A 126 -12.88 3.72 -3.51
C PHE A 126 -12.36 2.60 -4.42
N LEU A 127 -11.81 1.54 -3.84
CA LEU A 127 -11.31 0.36 -4.56
C LEU A 127 -12.42 -0.35 -5.37
N LEU A 128 -13.61 -0.48 -4.78
CA LEU A 128 -14.78 -1.02 -5.48
C LEU A 128 -15.23 -0.11 -6.62
N ALA A 129 -15.19 1.22 -6.42
CA ALA A 129 -15.49 2.17 -7.49
C ALA A 129 -14.53 2.03 -8.67
N GLU A 130 -13.23 1.84 -8.41
CA GLU A 130 -12.25 1.51 -9.44
C GLU A 130 -12.51 0.16 -10.10
N TYR A 131 -12.87 -0.86 -9.33
CA TYR A 131 -13.17 -2.19 -9.87
C TYR A 131 -14.34 -2.15 -10.87
N PHE A 132 -15.42 -1.44 -10.53
CA PHE A 132 -16.62 -1.39 -11.37
C PHE A 132 -16.55 -0.37 -12.50
N HIS A 133 -15.91 0.79 -12.30
CA HIS A 133 -15.88 1.88 -13.29
C HIS A 133 -14.53 2.00 -14.02
N GLY A 134 -13.50 1.29 -13.57
CA GLY A 134 -12.14 1.40 -14.07
C GLY A 134 -11.50 2.77 -13.80
N MET A 135 -10.29 2.95 -14.33
CA MET A 135 -9.60 4.23 -14.38
C MET A 135 -9.07 4.45 -15.79
N SER A 136 -9.12 5.70 -16.25
CA SER A 136 -8.41 6.11 -17.45
C SER A 136 -6.89 6.08 -17.22
N ILE A 137 -6.11 6.02 -18.29
CA ILE A 137 -4.65 6.03 -18.23
C ILE A 137 -4.14 7.25 -17.44
N ASP A 138 -4.75 8.42 -17.65
CA ASP A 138 -4.39 9.64 -16.91
C ASP A 138 -4.63 9.50 -15.41
N GLU A 139 -5.78 8.95 -15.01
CA GLU A 139 -6.08 8.72 -13.60
C GLU A 139 -5.08 7.73 -12.97
N ILE A 140 -4.67 6.67 -13.68
CA ILE A 140 -3.66 5.72 -13.19
C ILE A 140 -2.30 6.42 -13.01
N VAL A 141 -1.90 7.26 -13.96
CA VAL A 141 -0.66 8.06 -13.85
C VAL A 141 -0.72 9.00 -12.66
N TYR A 142 -1.83 9.71 -12.45
CA TYR A 142 -2.01 10.58 -11.28
C TYR A 142 -1.98 9.80 -9.96
N MET A 143 -2.53 8.59 -9.94
CA MET A 143 -2.45 7.69 -8.77
C MET A 143 -1.00 7.33 -8.46
N ILE A 144 -0.24 6.93 -9.48
CA ILE A 144 1.18 6.60 -9.36
C ILE A 144 1.98 7.79 -8.84
N GLU A 145 1.80 8.97 -9.44
CA GLU A 145 2.48 10.19 -8.99
C GLU A 145 2.16 10.51 -7.54
N ALA A 146 0.88 10.45 -7.14
CA ALA A 146 0.46 10.72 -5.77
C ALA A 146 1.03 9.70 -4.76
N MET A 147 1.08 8.41 -5.12
CA MET A 147 1.69 7.36 -4.29
C MET A 147 3.18 7.60 -4.08
N VAL A 148 3.88 8.05 -5.12
CA VAL A 148 5.31 8.34 -5.07
C VAL A 148 5.59 9.65 -4.33
N GLU A 149 4.77 10.68 -4.51
CA GLU A 149 4.89 11.97 -3.80
C GLU A 149 4.65 11.85 -2.29
N THR A 150 3.83 10.88 -1.87
CA THR A 150 3.54 10.63 -0.44
C THR A 150 4.49 9.62 0.21
N GLY A 151 5.44 9.06 -0.56
CA GLY A 151 6.42 8.08 -0.12
C GLY A 151 7.86 8.59 -0.15
N VAL A 152 8.78 7.68 0.17
CA VAL A 152 10.23 7.89 0.09
C VAL A 152 10.70 7.59 -1.33
N ARG A 153 11.60 8.42 -1.85
CA ARG A 153 12.27 8.18 -3.14
C ARG A 153 13.72 7.80 -2.90
N ILE A 154 14.19 6.80 -3.64
CA ILE A 154 15.59 6.41 -3.73
C ILE A 154 16.07 6.76 -5.14
N GLU A 155 16.99 7.71 -5.20
CA GLU A 155 17.56 8.20 -6.44
C GLU A 155 18.93 7.58 -6.69
N PHE A 156 19.17 7.22 -7.95
CA PHE A 156 20.44 6.71 -8.44
C PHE A 156 20.98 7.67 -9.50
N GLU A 157 22.29 7.90 -9.49
CA GLU A 157 22.98 8.77 -10.46
C GLU A 157 23.12 8.10 -11.84
N GLU A 158 22.99 6.78 -11.88
CA GLU A 158 23.05 5.97 -13.09
C GLU A 158 21.68 5.39 -13.44
N THR A 159 21.53 4.89 -14.66
CA THR A 159 20.28 4.29 -15.12
C THR A 159 19.98 3.00 -14.35
N ALA A 160 18.86 2.97 -13.63
CA ALA A 160 18.39 1.78 -12.94
C ALA A 160 17.43 0.94 -13.81
N TYR A 161 17.60 -0.37 -13.72
CA TYR A 161 16.82 -1.41 -14.38
C TYR A 161 16.05 -2.20 -13.33
N ASP A 162 14.89 -2.76 -13.68
CA ASP A 162 14.20 -3.70 -12.79
C ASP A 162 13.43 -4.74 -13.61
N ILE A 163 13.14 -5.86 -12.96
CA ILE A 163 12.30 -6.93 -13.48
C ILE A 163 11.23 -7.20 -12.44
N HIS A 164 9.97 -7.20 -12.84
CA HIS A 164 8.85 -7.45 -11.94
C HIS A 164 7.95 -8.54 -12.52
N SER A 165 7.45 -9.42 -11.67
CA SER A 165 6.40 -10.38 -12.07
C SER A 165 5.14 -10.03 -11.31
N ILE A 166 4.00 -9.98 -12.00
CA ILE A 166 2.69 -9.78 -11.35
C ILE A 166 2.33 -10.95 -10.40
N GLY A 167 3.07 -12.06 -10.49
CA GLY A 167 2.96 -13.19 -9.59
C GLY A 167 1.71 -14.03 -9.82
N GLY A 168 1.22 -14.67 -8.76
CA GLY A 168 0.08 -15.60 -8.81
C GLY A 168 0.45 -17.03 -9.22
N VAL A 169 1.73 -17.33 -9.44
CA VAL A 169 2.23 -18.69 -9.73
C VAL A 169 3.10 -19.21 -8.58
N PRO A 170 2.82 -20.41 -8.06
CA PRO A 170 3.67 -21.03 -7.04
C PRO A 170 5.11 -21.21 -7.52
N GLY A 171 6.07 -20.96 -6.62
CA GLY A 171 7.50 -21.11 -6.93
C GLY A 171 8.11 -19.93 -7.70
N ASN A 172 7.35 -18.87 -8.00
CA ASN A 172 7.87 -17.69 -8.69
C ASN A 172 8.85 -16.85 -7.81
N SER A 173 8.78 -16.98 -6.48
CA SER A 173 9.60 -16.20 -5.54
C SER A 173 11.11 -16.31 -5.82
N LYS A 174 11.56 -17.47 -6.33
CA LYS A 174 12.96 -17.78 -6.64
C LYS A 174 13.46 -17.30 -8.00
N VAL A 175 12.57 -16.87 -8.91
CA VAL A 175 12.97 -16.45 -10.26
C VAL A 175 13.86 -15.21 -10.20
N ALA A 176 13.46 -14.23 -9.38
CA ALA A 176 14.21 -13.00 -9.16
C ALA A 176 15.62 -13.24 -8.56
N LEU A 177 15.82 -14.33 -7.80
CA LEU A 177 17.13 -14.70 -7.25
C LEU A 177 18.13 -15.12 -8.35
N ILE A 178 17.64 -15.47 -9.54
CA ILE A 178 18.46 -15.78 -10.71
C ILE A 178 18.57 -14.54 -11.62
N GLU A 179 17.45 -13.89 -11.89
CA GLU A 179 17.39 -12.74 -12.81
C GLU A 179 18.27 -11.58 -12.35
N VAL A 180 18.21 -11.19 -11.07
CA VAL A 180 18.95 -10.04 -10.56
C VAL A 180 20.46 -10.24 -10.68
N PRO A 181 21.06 -11.36 -10.22
CA PRO A 181 22.49 -11.60 -10.41
C PRO A 181 22.90 -11.68 -11.88
N VAL A 182 22.08 -12.28 -12.75
CA VAL A 182 22.39 -12.39 -14.18
C VAL A 182 22.44 -11.00 -14.82
N VAL A 183 21.47 -10.12 -14.53
CA VAL A 183 21.49 -8.74 -15.03
C VAL A 183 22.65 -7.96 -14.43
N ALA A 184 22.86 -8.05 -13.12
CA ALA A 184 23.95 -7.34 -12.43
C ALA A 184 25.34 -7.75 -12.97
N ALA A 185 25.53 -9.02 -13.33
CA ALA A 185 26.78 -9.52 -13.93
C ALA A 185 27.11 -8.88 -15.29
N THR A 186 26.14 -8.28 -15.98
CA THR A 186 26.38 -7.50 -17.21
C THR A 186 26.87 -6.07 -16.94
N GLY A 187 26.93 -5.66 -15.67
CA GLY A 187 27.30 -4.32 -15.24
C GLY A 187 26.13 -3.34 -15.10
N LEU A 188 24.91 -3.76 -15.46
CA LEU A 188 23.70 -2.95 -15.31
C LEU A 188 23.28 -2.84 -13.83
N LEU A 189 22.79 -1.66 -13.43
CA LEU A 189 22.28 -1.39 -12.09
C LEU A 189 20.85 -1.91 -11.94
N ILE A 190 20.62 -2.92 -11.10
CA ILE A 190 19.31 -3.52 -10.83
C ILE A 190 18.98 -3.55 -9.32
N PRO A 191 18.44 -2.44 -8.76
CA PRO A 191 18.13 -2.31 -7.34
C PRO A 191 16.74 -2.86 -7.03
N LYS A 192 16.56 -4.19 -7.14
CA LYS A 192 15.24 -4.81 -7.05
C LYS A 192 14.71 -4.84 -5.62
N THR A 193 13.55 -4.22 -5.42
CA THR A 193 12.73 -4.36 -4.22
C THR A 193 11.58 -5.33 -4.47
N SER A 194 11.32 -6.18 -3.47
CA SER A 194 10.25 -7.17 -3.49
C SER A 194 9.42 -7.11 -2.21
N SER A 195 8.15 -7.50 -2.30
CA SER A 195 7.28 -7.68 -1.14
C SER A 195 7.43 -9.09 -0.56
N ARG A 196 6.93 -9.26 0.67
CA ARG A 196 6.67 -10.57 1.26
C ARG A 196 5.39 -11.17 0.71
N ALA A 197 5.20 -12.46 0.93
CA ALA A 197 3.97 -13.15 0.56
C ALA A 197 2.77 -12.53 1.28
N ILE A 198 1.66 -12.38 0.55
CA ILE A 198 0.35 -12.07 1.13
C ILE A 198 -0.59 -13.24 0.85
N THR A 199 -0.68 -13.65 -0.42
CA THR A 199 -1.53 -14.76 -0.87
C THR A 199 -0.75 -15.93 -1.46
N SER A 200 0.57 -15.77 -1.69
CA SER A 200 1.43 -16.84 -2.22
C SER A 200 2.05 -17.67 -1.08
N PRO A 201 2.55 -18.89 -1.38
CA PRO A 201 3.31 -19.67 -0.40
C PRO A 201 4.62 -19.01 0.04
N ALA A 202 5.19 -18.14 -0.79
CA ALA A 202 6.39 -17.34 -0.51
C ALA A 202 6.46 -16.12 -1.43
N GLY A 203 6.97 -15.00 -0.91
CA GLY A 203 7.40 -13.85 -1.68
C GLY A 203 8.90 -13.90 -1.95
N THR A 204 9.38 -13.14 -2.92
CA THR A 204 10.84 -13.07 -3.21
C THR A 204 11.63 -12.59 -2.00
N ALA A 205 11.09 -11.67 -1.20
CA ALA A 205 11.73 -11.23 0.04
C ALA A 205 11.86 -12.38 1.05
N ASP A 206 10.83 -13.24 1.19
CA ASP A 206 10.86 -14.37 2.12
C ASP A 206 11.91 -15.40 1.68
N THR A 207 11.99 -15.72 0.39
CA THR A 207 13.01 -16.64 -0.15
C THR A 207 14.42 -16.06 -0.02
N MET A 208 14.61 -14.76 -0.25
CA MET A 208 15.92 -14.12 -0.08
C MET A 208 16.35 -14.06 1.39
N GLU A 209 15.40 -13.91 2.32
CA GLU A 209 15.67 -13.84 3.76
C GLU A 209 16.28 -15.12 4.34
N VAL A 210 16.02 -16.26 3.71
CA VAL A 210 16.66 -17.54 4.07
C VAL A 210 18.18 -17.48 3.87
N LEU A 211 18.65 -16.67 2.90
CA LEU A 211 20.05 -16.61 2.50
C LEU A 211 20.78 -15.36 3.04
N ALA A 212 20.08 -14.23 3.17
CA ALA A 212 20.67 -12.98 3.61
C ALA A 212 19.64 -12.06 4.27
N ASN A 213 20.10 -11.08 5.05
CA ASN A 213 19.21 -10.01 5.53
C ASN A 213 18.58 -9.27 4.34
N VAL A 214 17.29 -8.97 4.44
CA VAL A 214 16.51 -8.25 3.41
C VAL A 214 16.04 -6.86 3.85
N SER A 215 16.23 -6.52 5.13
CA SER A 215 15.76 -5.25 5.70
C SER A 215 16.91 -4.27 5.86
N PHE A 216 16.85 -3.16 5.13
CA PHE A 216 17.88 -2.12 5.09
C PHE A 216 17.24 -0.74 5.02
N LYS A 217 18.01 0.30 5.38
CA LYS A 217 17.62 1.70 5.20
C LYS A 217 17.88 2.14 3.75
N ALA A 218 17.22 3.22 3.34
CA ALA A 218 17.34 3.76 1.98
C ALA A 218 18.80 4.07 1.58
N ASP A 219 19.60 4.66 2.47
CA ASP A 219 21.00 4.98 2.20
C ASP A 219 21.85 3.73 1.99
N GLU A 220 21.63 2.69 2.80
CA GLU A 220 22.34 1.40 2.69
C GLU A 220 21.99 0.70 1.37
N ILE A 221 20.72 0.75 0.95
CA ILE A 221 20.27 0.23 -0.34
C ILE A 221 20.99 0.93 -1.49
N ARG A 222 21.09 2.26 -1.44
CA ARG A 222 21.79 3.04 -2.47
C ARG A 222 23.26 2.64 -2.56
N GLU A 223 23.96 2.60 -1.43
CA GLU A 223 25.38 2.25 -1.38
C GLU A 223 25.63 0.83 -1.88
N MET A 224 24.86 -0.14 -1.39
CA MET A 224 25.00 -1.54 -1.78
C MET A 224 24.73 -1.73 -3.27
N ALA A 225 23.62 -1.19 -3.79
CA ALA A 225 23.25 -1.35 -5.19
C ALA A 225 24.30 -0.76 -6.14
N LEU A 226 24.88 0.41 -5.81
CA LEU A 226 25.97 1.00 -6.61
C LEU A 226 27.25 0.15 -6.56
N LYS A 227 27.56 -0.44 -5.41
CA LYS A 227 28.75 -1.28 -5.22
C LYS A 227 28.63 -2.64 -5.93
N THR A 228 27.49 -3.31 -5.81
CA THR A 228 27.30 -4.68 -6.29
C THR A 228 26.63 -4.76 -7.67
N ARG A 229 26.13 -3.63 -8.18
CA ARG A 229 25.27 -3.52 -9.38
C ARG A 229 23.91 -4.22 -9.27
N GLY A 230 23.73 -5.16 -8.35
CA GLY A 230 22.45 -5.85 -8.12
C GLY A 230 22.09 -5.95 -6.65
N LEU A 231 20.83 -5.72 -6.33
CA LEU A 231 20.29 -5.80 -4.98
C LEU A 231 18.94 -6.52 -4.99
N LEU A 232 18.69 -7.35 -3.98
CA LEU A 232 17.40 -7.95 -3.66
C LEU A 232 17.07 -7.64 -2.20
N CYS A 233 16.11 -6.76 -1.96
CA CYS A 233 15.70 -6.41 -0.59
C CYS A 233 14.18 -6.31 -0.44
N TRP A 234 13.72 -6.28 0.81
CA TRP A 234 12.33 -6.10 1.14
C TRP A 234 11.94 -4.63 1.05
N GLY A 235 10.92 -4.32 0.25
CA GLY A 235 10.45 -2.95 0.05
C GLY A 235 9.56 -2.39 1.16
N GLY A 236 8.98 -3.26 2.01
CA GLY A 236 7.92 -2.86 2.96
C GLY A 236 8.38 -1.96 4.10
N THR A 237 9.68 -1.94 4.42
CA THR A 237 10.24 -1.06 5.46
C THR A 237 10.67 0.31 4.94
N LEU A 238 10.68 0.51 3.63
CA LEU A 238 11.22 1.72 3.01
C LEU A 238 10.20 2.84 2.85
N GLY A 239 8.90 2.53 2.95
CA GLY A 239 7.85 3.51 2.73
C GLY A 239 7.90 4.12 1.33
N LEU A 240 8.28 3.35 0.30
CA LEU A 240 8.40 3.84 -1.08
C LEU A 240 7.05 4.30 -1.67
N ALA A 241 5.98 3.57 -1.35
CA ALA A 241 4.61 3.88 -1.75
C ALA A 241 3.67 3.48 -0.60
N PRO A 242 3.61 4.24 0.50
CA PRO A 242 2.94 3.80 1.73
C PRO A 242 1.43 3.60 1.54
N ALA A 243 0.82 4.30 0.57
CA ALA A 243 -0.58 4.10 0.22
C ALA A 243 -0.84 2.68 -0.32
N ASP A 244 0.12 2.09 -1.04
CA ASP A 244 0.01 0.77 -1.65
C ASP A 244 -0.25 -0.32 -0.60
N ASP A 245 0.57 -0.36 0.45
CA ASP A 245 0.43 -1.31 1.55
C ASP A 245 -0.93 -1.18 2.26
N ILE A 246 -1.47 0.05 2.34
CA ILE A 246 -2.78 0.32 2.94
C ILE A 246 -3.90 -0.18 2.02
N PHE A 247 -3.82 0.09 0.71
CA PHE A 247 -4.80 -0.41 -0.25
C PHE A 247 -4.83 -1.94 -0.25
N ILE A 248 -3.67 -2.59 -0.34
CA ILE A 248 -3.55 -4.06 -0.35
C ILE A 248 -4.15 -4.68 0.92
N ARG A 249 -3.95 -4.06 2.09
CA ARG A 249 -4.55 -4.53 3.35
C ARG A 249 -6.09 -4.54 3.29
N VAL A 250 -6.68 -3.58 2.60
CA VAL A 250 -8.14 -3.46 2.43
C VAL A 250 -8.65 -4.35 1.29
N GLU A 251 -7.88 -4.53 0.22
CA GLU A 251 -8.18 -5.41 -0.92
C GLU A 251 -8.24 -6.88 -0.52
N HIS A 252 -7.32 -7.33 0.35
CA HIS A 252 -7.16 -8.74 0.68
C HIS A 252 -8.43 -9.38 1.29
N PRO A 253 -9.09 -8.80 2.32
CA PRO A 253 -10.33 -9.35 2.87
C PRO A 253 -11.50 -9.39 1.88
N ILE A 254 -11.58 -8.44 0.96
CA ILE A 254 -12.68 -8.35 -0.01
C ILE A 254 -12.39 -9.12 -1.32
N GLN A 255 -11.16 -9.61 -1.51
CA GLN A 255 -10.71 -10.34 -2.69
C GLN A 255 -10.93 -9.59 -4.01
N VAL A 256 -10.71 -8.27 -3.98
CA VAL A 256 -10.81 -7.39 -5.15
C VAL A 256 -9.44 -6.82 -5.47
N ASP A 257 -8.96 -7.01 -6.70
CA ASP A 257 -7.66 -6.52 -7.20
C ASP A 257 -7.91 -5.80 -8.54
N PRO A 258 -8.28 -4.50 -8.52
CA PRO A 258 -8.54 -3.74 -9.73
C PRO A 258 -7.27 -3.64 -10.61
N PRO A 259 -7.34 -3.86 -11.93
CA PRO A 259 -6.16 -3.78 -12.80
C PRO A 259 -5.47 -2.41 -12.75
N SER A 260 -6.24 -1.32 -12.57
CA SER A 260 -5.72 0.04 -12.36
C SER A 260 -4.81 0.10 -11.15
N GLN A 261 -5.29 -0.43 -10.03
CA GLN A 261 -4.62 -0.41 -8.75
C GLN A 261 -3.41 -1.33 -8.71
N MET A 262 -3.49 -2.53 -9.31
CA MET A 262 -2.34 -3.42 -9.47
C MET A 262 -1.21 -2.74 -10.25
N ILE A 263 -1.53 -2.08 -11.36
CA ILE A 263 -0.52 -1.37 -12.16
C ILE A 263 0.03 -0.17 -11.40
N ALA A 264 -0.83 0.60 -10.72
CA ALA A 264 -0.42 1.74 -9.93
C ALA A 264 0.54 1.33 -8.81
N SER A 265 0.18 0.29 -8.04
CA SER A 265 1.00 -0.35 -7.02
C SER A 265 2.40 -0.68 -7.54
N ILE A 266 2.46 -1.46 -8.64
CA ILE A 266 3.72 -1.96 -9.19
C ILE A 266 4.58 -0.79 -9.65
N LEU A 267 4.04 0.09 -10.50
CA LEU A 267 4.80 1.16 -11.12
C LEU A 267 5.19 2.27 -10.13
N ALA A 268 4.38 2.58 -9.11
CA ALA A 268 4.74 3.55 -8.07
C ALA A 268 6.05 3.17 -7.37
N LYS A 269 6.21 1.90 -6.99
CA LYS A 269 7.47 1.42 -6.40
C LYS A 269 8.65 1.51 -7.37
N LYS A 270 8.43 1.37 -8.68
CA LYS A 270 9.49 1.47 -9.70
C LYS A 270 9.91 2.91 -9.95
N VAL A 271 8.94 3.83 -10.01
CA VAL A 271 9.20 5.26 -10.09
C VAL A 271 9.92 5.74 -8.82
N ALA A 272 9.51 5.28 -7.64
CA ALA A 272 10.16 5.63 -6.37
C ALA A 272 11.62 5.15 -6.28
N MET A 273 11.97 4.06 -6.98
CA MET A 273 13.33 3.54 -7.12
C MET A 273 14.09 4.09 -8.33
N SER A 274 13.57 5.14 -8.98
CA SER A 274 14.17 5.78 -10.16
C SER A 274 14.46 4.83 -11.33
N VAL A 275 13.67 3.75 -11.47
CA VAL A 275 13.82 2.76 -12.54
C VAL A 275 13.42 3.37 -13.88
N LYS A 276 14.28 3.20 -14.89
CA LYS A 276 14.04 3.69 -16.27
C LYS A 276 13.71 2.58 -17.26
N TYR A 277 14.19 1.37 -17.02
CA TYR A 277 13.93 0.21 -17.87
C TYR A 277 13.30 -0.89 -17.03
N LEU A 278 12.12 -1.35 -17.42
CA LEU A 278 11.36 -2.34 -16.67
C LEU A 278 10.92 -3.48 -17.57
N VAL A 279 11.19 -4.71 -17.15
CA VAL A 279 10.54 -5.91 -17.71
C VAL A 279 9.44 -6.36 -16.77
N VAL A 280 8.22 -6.54 -17.29
CA VAL A 280 7.09 -7.07 -16.55
C VAL A 280 6.77 -8.48 -17.05
N ASP A 281 6.95 -9.47 -16.20
CA ASP A 281 6.50 -10.84 -16.41
C ASP A 281 5.01 -10.96 -16.05
N ILE A 282 4.23 -11.54 -16.97
CA ILE A 282 2.79 -11.78 -16.88
C ILE A 282 2.55 -13.28 -17.02
N PRO A 283 2.63 -14.04 -15.91
CA PRO A 283 2.33 -15.47 -15.93
C PRO A 283 0.86 -15.69 -16.27
N THR A 284 0.64 -16.43 -17.35
CA THR A 284 -0.68 -16.63 -17.94
C THR A 284 -1.12 -18.07 -17.82
N GLY A 285 -2.27 -18.29 -17.20
CA GLY A 285 -2.83 -19.62 -17.03
C GLY A 285 -3.89 -19.71 -15.95
N LYS A 286 -4.57 -20.86 -15.88
CA LYS A 286 -5.62 -21.11 -14.91
C LYS A 286 -5.09 -20.96 -13.48
N GLY A 287 -5.78 -20.18 -12.66
CA GLY A 287 -5.40 -19.93 -11.26
C GLY A 287 -4.38 -18.81 -11.05
N THR A 288 -3.91 -18.17 -12.11
CA THR A 288 -3.06 -16.96 -12.03
C THR A 288 -3.91 -15.69 -12.04
N LYS A 289 -3.26 -14.55 -11.80
CA LYS A 289 -3.87 -13.22 -11.98
C LYS A 289 -4.27 -12.92 -13.43
N ALA A 290 -3.67 -13.62 -14.40
CA ALA A 290 -3.95 -13.45 -15.82
C ALA A 290 -4.42 -14.79 -16.44
N PRO A 291 -5.71 -15.14 -16.31
CA PRO A 291 -6.19 -16.49 -16.63
C PRO A 291 -6.18 -16.82 -18.13
N THR A 292 -6.31 -15.82 -18.99
CA THR A 292 -6.38 -15.99 -20.44
C THR A 292 -5.36 -15.10 -21.13
N ARG A 293 -4.88 -15.56 -22.29
CA ARG A 293 -3.95 -14.79 -23.13
C ARG A 293 -4.51 -13.43 -23.53
N GLU A 294 -5.81 -13.37 -23.86
CA GLU A 294 -6.47 -12.12 -24.20
C GLU A 294 -6.42 -11.11 -23.04
N TYR A 295 -6.66 -11.57 -21.82
CA TYR A 295 -6.54 -10.73 -20.63
C TYR A 295 -5.09 -10.27 -20.39
N SER A 296 -4.12 -11.17 -20.54
CA SER A 296 -2.69 -10.84 -20.43
C SER A 296 -2.25 -9.80 -21.46
N GLU A 297 -2.74 -9.88 -22.69
CA GLU A 297 -2.45 -8.91 -23.76
C GLU A 297 -3.08 -7.54 -23.47
N LYS A 298 -4.31 -7.52 -22.93
CA LYS A 298 -4.96 -6.27 -22.46
C LYS A 298 -4.18 -5.64 -21.31
N LEU A 299 -3.76 -6.44 -20.35
CA LEU A 299 -2.97 -5.98 -19.21
C LEU A 299 -1.59 -5.47 -19.65
N ALA A 300 -0.93 -6.18 -20.57
CA ALA A 300 0.35 -5.76 -21.14
C ALA A 300 0.25 -4.41 -21.85
N ARG A 301 -0.81 -4.16 -22.63
CA ARG A 301 -1.05 -2.86 -23.27
C ARG A 301 -1.22 -1.76 -22.23
N LEU A 302 -2.00 -2.01 -21.18
CA LEU A 302 -2.20 -1.02 -20.12
C LEU A 302 -0.90 -0.68 -19.39
N PHE A 303 -0.03 -1.66 -19.12
CA PHE A 303 1.32 -1.40 -18.60
C PHE A 303 2.14 -0.50 -19.53
N LEU A 304 2.13 -0.78 -20.84
CA LEU A 304 2.86 0.00 -21.83
C LEU A 304 2.35 1.45 -21.89
N ASP A 305 1.03 1.64 -22.03
CA ASP A 305 0.40 2.95 -22.14
C ASP A 305 0.67 3.83 -20.91
N VAL A 306 0.61 3.26 -19.71
CA VAL A 306 0.89 3.97 -18.45
C VAL A 306 2.39 4.27 -18.32
N SER A 307 3.26 3.31 -18.63
CA SER A 307 4.72 3.48 -18.52
C SER A 307 5.28 4.54 -19.46
N GLU A 308 4.71 4.69 -20.66
CA GLU A 308 5.11 5.71 -21.63
C GLU A 308 4.92 7.11 -21.04
N LYS A 309 3.79 7.36 -20.39
CA LYS A 309 3.51 8.65 -19.72
C LYS A 309 4.42 8.93 -18.52
N LEU A 310 4.92 7.89 -17.87
CA LEU A 310 5.86 7.99 -16.74
C LEU A 310 7.33 8.10 -17.20
N GLY A 311 7.60 7.99 -18.50
CA GLY A 311 8.96 7.99 -19.03
C GLY A 311 9.77 6.74 -18.64
N ILE A 312 9.10 5.61 -18.45
CA ILE A 312 9.71 4.30 -18.21
C ILE A 312 9.65 3.50 -19.51
N THR A 313 10.79 2.98 -19.97
CA THR A 313 10.84 2.05 -21.09
C THR A 313 10.47 0.67 -20.59
N LEU A 314 9.23 0.24 -20.90
CA LEU A 314 8.69 -1.02 -20.42
C LEU A 314 8.60 -2.08 -21.53
N ARG A 315 8.86 -3.34 -21.17
CA ARG A 315 8.55 -4.52 -21.98
C ARG A 315 7.79 -5.55 -21.15
N CYS A 316 6.73 -6.12 -21.73
CA CYS A 316 5.96 -7.18 -21.10
C CYS A 316 6.36 -8.54 -21.69
N ALA A 317 6.61 -9.53 -20.82
CA ALA A 317 6.81 -10.92 -21.19
C ALA A 317 5.58 -11.73 -20.74
N VAL A 318 4.81 -12.24 -21.69
CA VAL A 318 3.67 -13.13 -21.40
C VAL A 318 4.19 -14.56 -21.29
N THR A 319 4.24 -15.10 -20.08
CA THR A 319 4.83 -16.42 -19.79
C THR A 319 3.76 -17.45 -19.42
N TYR A 320 4.14 -18.73 -19.38
CA TYR A 320 3.22 -19.79 -18.98
C TYR A 320 3.15 -19.92 -17.46
N GLY A 321 1.96 -19.72 -16.89
CA GLY A 321 1.70 -19.81 -15.45
C GLY A 321 0.74 -20.95 -15.05
N GLY A 322 0.49 -21.91 -15.93
CA GLY A 322 -0.46 -23.00 -15.67
C GLY A 322 0.03 -24.07 -14.69
N GLN A 323 1.29 -24.00 -14.25
CA GLN A 323 1.90 -24.93 -13.30
C GLN A 323 2.91 -24.19 -12.40
N PRO A 324 3.28 -24.75 -11.24
CA PRO A 324 4.38 -24.23 -10.43
C PRO A 324 5.69 -24.09 -11.21
N ILE A 325 6.46 -23.05 -10.92
CA ILE A 325 7.76 -22.84 -11.54
C ILE A 325 8.80 -23.73 -10.84
N GLY A 326 9.44 -24.63 -11.59
CA GLY A 326 10.40 -25.61 -11.06
C GLY A 326 9.77 -26.65 -10.14
N TYR A 327 10.55 -27.17 -9.19
CA TYR A 327 10.16 -28.32 -8.34
C TYR A 327 9.99 -27.98 -6.84
N SER A 328 9.84 -26.70 -6.49
CA SER A 328 9.76 -26.25 -5.09
C SER A 328 8.85 -25.02 -4.93
N ALA A 329 8.14 -24.95 -3.80
CA ALA A 329 7.32 -23.82 -3.37
C ALA A 329 7.49 -23.61 -1.86
N GLY A 330 7.68 -22.36 -1.45
CA GLY A 330 8.04 -21.98 -0.09
C GLY A 330 9.36 -21.20 -0.05
N PRO A 331 9.70 -20.57 1.09
CA PRO A 331 11.01 -19.97 1.33
C PRO A 331 12.15 -20.99 1.23
#